data_AF-A0A3A6K9L9-F1
#
_entry.id   AF-A0A3A6K9L9-F1
#
_cell.length_a   1.000
_cell.length_b   1.000
_cell.length_c   1.000
_cell.angle_alpha   90.00
_cell.angle_beta   90.00
_cell.angle_gamma   90.00
#
_symmetry.space_group_name_H-M   'P 1'
#
loop_
_entity.id
_entity.type
_entity.pdbx_description
1 polymer ?
#
loop_
_entity_poly.entity_id
_entity_poly.type
_entity_poly.pdbx_seq_one_letter_code
_entity_poly.pdbx_strand_id
1 'polypeptide(L)'
;MQSSEEIMAQGYLQVDVVSDANSFPVQDADIVIARTEEPDEIIEETRTNSSGQTENLPLNAPPVELSLSPEETERPYAEYTIRITAPGFEPFVVSGTEVLADVTAIQGIRLRPLSNASAGEQIETVTIPDHTLYGDYLPKIAESEIKPVIETGEIVLSRVVVPQTVVVHDGVPTNTSAANYYVPYRDYIKNVASSEIYATWPRSAIVANVLAIMSFTLNRVYTEWYRNQGYDFTITSSTAYDHKWIYGRNIFESISVVVDDIFDNYLSRPGVKQPILTQYCDGRKVRCPGWMTQWGSCELGEAGYSPIEILRNFYGDDMYINTAEQISGIPASWPGYDLKIGATGDKVRQLQEQLDAISSVYTAIPDISPDGIYGPATAEAVRKFQSIFGLPQTGVVDFATWYKISHIYVGITRIAELS
;
A
#
# COMPACT_ATOMS: atom_id res chain seq x y z
N MET A 1 9.11 11.54 44.86
CA MET A 1 8.16 10.98 43.88
C MET A 1 8.99 10.60 42.68
N GLN A 2 9.27 9.30 42.51
CA GLN A 2 9.84 8.81 41.26
C GLN A 2 8.81 9.12 40.17
N SER A 3 9.23 9.87 39.16
CA SER A 3 8.49 9.95 37.90
C SER A 3 8.34 8.53 37.40
N SER A 4 7.11 8.06 37.30
CA SER A 4 6.78 6.93 36.45
C SER A 4 7.24 7.30 35.05
N GLU A 5 8.39 6.79 34.62
CA GLU A 5 8.65 6.62 33.20
C GLU A 5 7.47 5.80 32.69
N GLU A 6 6.57 6.45 31.95
CA GLU A 6 5.59 5.73 31.15
C GLU A 6 6.37 4.72 30.32
N ILE A 7 6.02 3.44 30.45
CA ILE A 7 6.63 2.39 29.64
C ILE A 7 6.17 2.66 28.21
N MET A 8 6.95 3.44 27.47
CA MET A 8 6.72 3.68 26.06
C MET A 8 6.89 2.35 25.33
N ALA A 9 5.88 1.96 24.56
CA ALA A 9 6.02 0.84 23.64
C ALA A 9 6.98 1.22 22.51
N GLN A 10 7.38 0.23 21.70
CA GLN A 10 8.24 0.45 20.55
C GLN A 10 7.55 0.01 19.28
N GLY A 11 7.65 0.84 18.24
CA GLY A 11 7.40 0.46 16.86
C GLY A 11 8.71 0.46 16.08
N TYR A 12 8.63 0.09 14.80
CA TYR A 12 9.79 0.09 13.92
C TYR A 12 9.55 0.95 12.69
N LEU A 13 10.58 1.64 12.21
CA LEU A 13 10.53 2.43 10.99
C LEU A 13 11.65 2.01 10.04
N GLN A 14 11.26 1.66 8.82
CA GLN A 14 12.14 1.50 7.67
C GLN A 14 11.89 2.66 6.70
N VAL A 15 12.96 3.26 6.17
CA VAL A 15 12.87 4.29 5.13
C VAL A 15 13.39 3.71 3.82
N ASP A 16 12.56 3.77 2.78
CA ASP A 16 12.85 3.26 1.44
C ASP A 16 12.99 4.44 0.48
N VAL A 17 14.18 4.65 -0.06
CA VAL A 17 14.52 5.78 -0.91
C VAL A 17 14.84 5.30 -2.32
N VAL A 18 14.04 5.76 -3.28
CA VAL A 18 14.26 5.56 -4.71
C VAL A 18 14.32 6.89 -5.44
N SER A 19 14.90 6.91 -6.63
CA SER A 19 14.85 8.05 -7.53
C SER A 19 13.47 8.17 -8.20
N ASP A 20 12.91 9.37 -8.29
CA ASP A 20 11.64 9.61 -8.98
C ASP A 20 11.74 9.37 -10.50
N ALA A 21 12.93 9.55 -11.08
CA ALA A 21 13.18 9.51 -12.51
C ALA A 21 13.23 8.08 -13.06
N ASN A 22 13.79 7.15 -12.29
CA ASN A 22 14.03 5.78 -12.75
C ASN A 22 13.62 4.68 -11.75
N SER A 23 13.08 5.04 -10.58
CA SER A 23 12.74 4.10 -9.51
C SER A 23 13.90 3.23 -9.01
N PHE A 24 15.16 3.62 -9.30
CA PHE A 24 16.33 2.91 -8.80
C PHE A 24 16.56 3.29 -7.33
N PRO A 25 17.08 2.36 -6.52
CA PRO A 25 17.41 2.63 -5.13
C PRO A 25 18.47 3.73 -5.01
N VAL A 26 18.31 4.64 -4.06
CA VAL A 26 19.30 5.66 -3.74
C VAL A 26 20.12 5.19 -2.55
N GLN A 27 21.34 4.73 -2.82
CA GLN A 27 22.30 4.31 -1.80
C GLN A 27 22.95 5.52 -1.11
N ASP A 28 23.33 5.36 0.16
CA ASP A 28 24.08 6.34 0.96
C ASP A 28 23.34 7.68 1.14
N ALA A 29 22.01 7.67 1.04
CA ALA A 29 21.18 8.82 1.42
C ALA A 29 21.23 8.98 2.94
N ASP A 30 21.55 10.18 3.41
CA ASP A 30 21.53 10.55 4.82
C ASP A 30 20.09 10.76 5.29
N ILE A 31 19.70 10.07 6.35
CA ILE A 31 18.37 10.09 6.96
C ILE A 31 18.48 10.61 8.38
N VAL A 32 17.76 11.68 8.69
CA VAL A 32 17.68 12.28 10.03
C VAL A 32 16.23 12.24 10.50
N ILE A 33 16.00 11.69 11.69
CA ILE A 33 14.67 11.48 12.27
C ILE A 33 14.54 12.27 13.55
N ALA A 34 13.44 13.02 13.68
CA ALA A 34 13.06 13.76 14.88
C ALA A 34 11.57 13.55 15.18
N ARG A 35 11.12 13.80 16.42
CA ARG A 35 9.66 13.86 16.67
C ARG A 35 9.07 15.03 15.91
N THR A 36 7.86 14.88 15.38
CA THR A 36 7.18 15.98 14.67
C THR A 36 6.98 17.21 15.57
N GLU A 37 6.70 16.99 16.87
CA GLU A 37 6.47 18.05 17.86
C GLU A 37 7.77 18.74 18.33
N GLU A 38 8.91 18.05 18.19
CA GLU A 38 10.24 18.51 18.61
C GLU A 38 11.24 18.34 17.44
N PRO A 39 11.03 19.06 16.32
CA PRO A 39 11.72 18.79 15.06
C PRO A 39 13.22 19.10 15.09
N ASP A 40 13.69 19.82 16.10
CA ASP A 40 15.09 20.19 16.33
C ASP A 40 15.85 19.14 17.19
N GLU A 41 15.13 18.23 17.86
CA GLU A 41 15.73 17.14 18.63
C GLU A 41 15.88 15.90 17.75
N ILE A 42 17.13 15.64 17.33
CA ILE A 42 17.46 14.48 16.52
C ILE A 42 17.43 13.23 17.40
N ILE A 43 16.58 12.28 17.01
CA ILE A 43 16.44 10.99 17.68
C ILE A 43 17.40 9.98 17.07
N GLU A 44 17.49 9.94 15.73
CA GLU A 44 18.25 8.92 15.01
C GLU A 44 18.84 9.51 13.73
N GLU A 45 20.06 9.07 13.39
CA GLU A 45 20.72 9.36 12.12
C GLU A 45 21.21 8.06 11.48
N THR A 46 20.84 7.82 10.23
CA THR A 46 21.23 6.60 9.53
C THR A 46 21.42 6.85 8.04
N ARG A 47 21.78 5.80 7.30
CA ARG A 47 21.96 5.83 5.85
C ARG A 47 21.29 4.66 5.16
N THR A 48 20.87 4.89 3.92
CA THR A 48 20.35 3.82 3.08
C THR A 48 21.46 2.89 2.57
N ASN A 49 21.17 1.59 2.54
CA ASN A 49 22.04 0.57 1.98
C ASN A 49 21.97 0.53 0.43
N SER A 50 22.62 -0.46 -0.20
CA SER A 50 22.63 -0.63 -1.67
C SER A 50 21.27 -0.92 -2.30
N SER A 51 20.26 -1.27 -1.49
CA SER A 51 18.86 -1.42 -1.92
C SER A 51 18.03 -0.17 -1.63
N GLY A 52 18.66 0.93 -1.20
CA GLY A 52 17.97 2.19 -0.90
C GLY A 52 17.21 2.17 0.41
N GLN A 53 17.52 1.25 1.32
CA GLN A 53 16.74 1.02 2.54
C GLN A 53 17.57 1.25 3.80
N THR A 54 16.97 1.77 4.84
CA THR A 54 17.55 1.75 6.19
C THR A 54 17.34 0.38 6.84
N GLU A 55 17.99 0.13 7.97
CA GLU A 55 17.56 -0.95 8.87
C GLU A 55 16.21 -0.60 9.52
N ASN A 56 15.58 -1.56 10.20
CA ASN A 56 14.39 -1.33 11.00
C ASN A 56 14.77 -0.59 12.29
N LEU A 57 14.51 0.72 12.32
CA LEU A 57 14.86 1.60 13.43
C LEU A 57 13.81 1.49 14.54
N PRO A 58 14.17 1.10 15.78
CA PRO A 58 13.24 1.07 16.89
C PRO A 58 12.93 2.50 17.35
N LEU A 59 11.65 2.86 17.37
CA LEU A 59 11.17 4.19 17.74
C LEU A 59 10.07 4.09 18.79
N ASN A 60 10.05 5.03 19.73
CA ASN A 60 9.04 5.07 20.79
C ASN A 60 7.64 5.33 20.20
N ALA A 61 6.68 4.47 20.53
CA ALA A 61 5.30 4.59 20.13
C ALA A 61 4.37 4.55 21.37
N PRO A 62 3.16 5.11 21.27
CA PRO A 62 2.13 4.89 22.29
C PRO A 62 1.80 3.39 22.43
N PRO A 63 1.30 2.96 23.61
CA PRO A 63 0.95 1.55 23.85
C PRO A 63 -0.09 1.01 22.86
N VAL A 64 0.03 -0.28 22.52
CA VAL A 64 -0.82 -0.94 21.50
C VAL A 64 -2.31 -0.89 21.86
N GLU A 65 -2.64 -0.89 23.15
CA GLU A 65 -4.02 -0.87 23.66
C GLU A 65 -4.81 0.33 23.15
N LEU A 66 -4.15 1.48 22.93
CA LEU A 66 -4.78 2.69 22.40
C LEU A 66 -5.33 2.49 20.97
N SER A 67 -4.77 1.53 20.23
CA SER A 67 -5.18 1.23 18.86
C SER A 67 -6.23 0.11 18.75
N LEU A 68 -6.52 -0.60 19.86
CA LEU A 68 -7.39 -1.78 19.87
C LEU A 68 -8.79 -1.49 20.41
N SER A 69 -9.01 -0.33 21.02
CA SER A 69 -10.31 0.04 21.58
C SER A 69 -10.84 1.36 20.99
N PRO A 70 -12.11 1.39 20.51
CA PRO A 70 -12.75 2.62 20.09
C PRO A 70 -13.09 3.55 21.26
N GLU A 71 -12.93 3.15 22.52
CA GLU A 71 -13.21 4.02 23.66
C GLU A 71 -12.04 5.00 23.92
N GLU A 72 -10.83 4.63 23.49
CA GLU A 72 -9.62 5.41 23.69
C GLU A 72 -9.67 6.72 22.89
N THR A 73 -9.36 7.83 23.55
CA THR A 73 -9.34 9.17 22.93
C THR A 73 -7.93 9.67 22.67
N GLU A 74 -6.93 9.01 23.25
CA GLU A 74 -5.53 9.33 23.05
C GLU A 74 -5.05 8.84 21.68
N ARG A 75 -4.06 9.53 21.11
CA ARG A 75 -3.51 9.19 19.79
C ARG A 75 -2.74 7.87 19.89
N PRO A 76 -3.06 6.84 19.08
CA PRO A 76 -2.43 5.53 19.21
C PRO A 76 -1.08 5.40 18.50
N TYR A 77 -0.61 6.46 17.83
CA TYR A 77 0.64 6.48 17.08
C TYR A 77 1.49 7.69 17.47
N ALA A 78 2.81 7.52 17.32
CA ALA A 78 3.76 8.63 17.36
C ALA A 78 3.98 9.17 15.95
N GLU A 79 4.33 10.46 15.86
CA GLU A 79 4.61 11.12 14.60
C GLU A 79 6.07 11.55 14.53
N TYR A 80 6.70 11.26 13.40
CA TYR A 80 8.08 11.59 13.13
C TYR A 80 8.24 12.45 11.88
N THR A 81 9.22 13.36 11.95
CA THR A 81 9.71 14.12 10.81
C THR A 81 11.01 13.49 10.33
N ILE A 82 11.05 13.13 9.05
CA ILE A 82 12.21 12.55 8.39
C ILE A 82 12.77 13.57 7.40
N ARG A 83 14.06 13.84 7.51
CA ARG A 83 14.82 14.69 6.58
C ARG A 83 15.81 13.84 5.83
N ILE A 84 15.84 13.99 4.51
CA ILE A 84 16.60 13.14 3.62
C ILE A 84 17.45 14.01 2.72
N THR A 85 18.74 13.69 2.66
CA THR A 85 19.67 14.30 1.71
C THR A 85 20.50 13.23 1.02
N ALA A 86 20.65 13.34 -0.29
CA ALA A 86 21.50 12.45 -1.06
C ALA A 86 22.28 13.23 -2.14
N PRO A 87 23.55 12.90 -2.41
CA PRO A 87 24.31 13.55 -3.49
C PRO A 87 23.59 13.45 -4.84
N GLY A 88 23.39 14.59 -5.50
CA GLY A 88 22.73 14.64 -6.81
C GLY A 88 21.21 14.71 -6.78
N PHE A 89 20.60 14.78 -5.59
CA PHE A 89 19.15 14.87 -5.40
C PHE A 89 18.76 16.12 -4.61
N GLU A 90 17.51 16.57 -4.78
CA GLU A 90 16.92 17.59 -3.94
C GLU A 90 16.71 17.06 -2.51
N PRO A 91 16.95 17.87 -1.47
CA PRO A 91 16.54 17.54 -0.12
C PRO A 91 15.02 17.34 -0.04
N PHE A 92 14.60 16.34 0.72
CA PHE A 92 13.19 16.00 0.90
C PHE A 92 12.87 15.92 2.39
N VAL A 93 11.69 16.42 2.77
CA VAL A 93 11.20 16.36 4.15
C VAL A 93 9.80 15.76 4.15
N VAL A 94 9.58 14.75 5.00
CA VAL A 94 8.24 14.26 5.31
C VAL A 94 7.97 14.43 6.80
N SER A 95 6.87 15.11 7.13
CA SER A 95 6.40 15.36 8.48
C SER A 95 5.15 14.56 8.75
N GLY A 96 5.02 13.98 9.95
CA GLY A 96 3.83 13.20 10.33
C GLY A 96 3.91 11.71 9.98
N THR A 97 5.11 11.16 9.79
CA THR A 97 5.28 9.71 9.58
C THR A 97 4.78 8.97 10.82
N GLU A 98 3.79 8.09 10.66
CA GLU A 98 3.12 7.41 11.76
C GLU A 98 3.86 6.13 12.18
N VAL A 99 4.20 6.00 13.47
CA VAL A 99 4.74 4.76 14.05
C VAL A 99 3.81 4.24 15.13
N LEU A 100 3.35 3.00 14.95
CA LEU A 100 2.48 2.25 15.87
C LEU A 100 3.32 1.21 16.64
N ALA A 101 2.89 0.85 17.84
CA ALA A 101 3.55 -0.19 18.64
C ALA A 101 3.57 -1.56 17.94
N ASP A 102 4.66 -2.30 18.13
CA ASP A 102 4.88 -3.68 17.69
C ASP A 102 4.76 -3.95 16.18
N VAL A 103 4.68 -2.90 15.35
CA VAL A 103 4.58 -3.01 13.90
C VAL A 103 5.66 -2.21 13.18
N THR A 104 5.97 -2.66 11.96
CA THR A 104 6.92 -2.00 11.07
C THR A 104 6.19 -1.02 10.15
N ALA A 105 6.48 0.27 10.32
CA ALA A 105 6.17 1.32 9.37
C ALA A 105 7.24 1.37 8.26
N ILE A 106 6.81 1.57 7.02
CA ILE A 106 7.67 1.72 5.84
C ILE A 106 7.37 3.06 5.21
N GLN A 107 8.31 4.01 5.33
CA GLN A 107 8.21 5.32 4.69
C GLN A 107 8.90 5.29 3.33
N GLY A 108 8.10 5.18 2.27
CA GLY A 108 8.58 5.26 0.88
C GLY A 108 8.81 6.71 0.46
N ILE A 109 9.97 6.98 -0.15
CA ILE A 109 10.40 8.31 -0.57
C ILE A 109 10.93 8.23 -2.00
N ARG A 110 10.50 9.18 -2.83
CA ARG A 110 11.00 9.34 -4.20
C ARG A 110 11.76 10.65 -4.30
N LEU A 111 13.09 10.59 -4.38
CA LEU A 111 13.92 11.78 -4.49
C LEU A 111 14.01 12.24 -5.95
N ARG A 112 13.87 13.54 -6.16
CA ARG A 112 14.05 14.17 -7.47
C ARG A 112 15.54 14.44 -7.75
N PRO A 113 16.10 13.98 -8.88
CA PRO A 113 17.44 14.36 -9.31
C PRO A 113 17.55 15.87 -9.56
N LEU A 114 18.66 16.47 -9.14
CA LEU A 114 18.95 17.89 -9.38
C LEU A 114 19.02 18.26 -10.86
N SER A 115 19.25 17.30 -11.76
CA SER A 115 19.19 17.52 -13.21
C SER A 115 17.78 17.85 -13.71
N ASN A 116 16.76 17.43 -12.97
CA ASN A 116 15.35 17.62 -13.30
C ASN A 116 14.71 18.76 -12.49
N ALA A 117 15.46 19.35 -11.56
CA ALA A 117 15.06 20.47 -10.73
C ALA A 117 15.00 21.78 -11.51
N SER A 118 13.96 22.58 -11.28
CA SER A 118 13.92 23.94 -11.80
C SER A 118 14.72 24.88 -10.88
N ALA A 119 15.52 25.79 -11.45
CA ALA A 119 16.33 26.71 -10.66
C ALA A 119 15.43 27.58 -9.74
N GLY A 120 15.55 27.37 -8.42
CA GLY A 120 14.81 28.13 -7.40
C GLY A 120 13.68 27.38 -6.69
N GLU A 121 13.51 26.08 -6.90
CA GLU A 121 12.55 25.26 -6.14
C GLU A 121 12.93 25.17 -4.65
N GLN A 122 11.91 25.26 -3.79
CA GLN A 122 12.05 25.09 -2.35
C GLN A 122 12.12 23.59 -2.00
N ILE A 123 12.71 23.27 -0.85
CA ILE A 123 12.73 21.91 -0.29
C ILE A 123 11.32 21.32 -0.33
N GLU A 124 11.13 20.22 -1.06
CA GLU A 124 9.85 19.53 -1.08
C GLU A 124 9.54 19.03 0.32
N THR A 125 8.43 19.53 0.88
CA THR A 125 7.96 19.15 2.22
C THR A 125 6.58 18.54 2.07
N VAL A 126 6.45 17.28 2.45
CA VAL A 126 5.18 16.56 2.53
C VAL A 126 4.72 16.50 3.98
N THR A 127 3.47 16.86 4.22
CA THR A 127 2.84 16.73 5.55
C THR A 127 1.76 15.67 5.47
N ILE A 128 1.94 14.62 6.27
CA ILE A 128 0.95 13.57 6.47
C ILE A 128 -0.04 14.09 7.53
N PRO A 129 -1.34 14.22 7.23
CA PRO A 129 -2.35 14.56 8.22
C PRO A 129 -2.70 13.36 9.10
N ASP A 130 -3.46 13.60 10.16
CA ASP A 130 -3.92 12.58 11.11
C ASP A 130 -4.58 11.37 10.43
N HIS A 131 -4.33 10.17 10.97
CA HIS A 131 -5.06 8.95 10.62
C HIS A 131 -6.59 9.15 10.68
N THR A 132 -7.35 8.55 9.76
CA THR A 132 -8.81 8.80 9.65
C THR A 132 -9.62 8.41 10.89
N LEU A 133 -9.19 7.36 11.61
CA LEU A 133 -9.82 6.94 12.86
C LEU A 133 -9.55 7.88 14.05
N TYR A 134 -8.53 8.74 13.95
CA TYR A 134 -8.17 9.72 14.98
C TYR A 134 -8.66 11.13 14.59
N GLY A 135 -8.26 11.60 13.41
CA GLY A 135 -8.59 12.93 12.90
C GLY A 135 -10.07 13.13 12.54
N ASP A 136 -10.42 14.36 12.19
CA ASP A 136 -11.79 14.74 11.83
C ASP A 136 -11.94 14.84 10.32
N TYR A 137 -12.74 13.93 9.77
CA TYR A 137 -13.00 13.79 8.34
C TYR A 137 -14.49 13.83 8.05
N LEU A 138 -14.84 14.26 6.83
CA LEU A 138 -16.24 14.33 6.43
C LEU A 138 -16.86 12.93 6.38
N PRO A 139 -18.09 12.75 6.87
CA PRO A 139 -18.78 11.47 6.79
C PRO A 139 -19.06 11.09 5.33
N LYS A 140 -19.05 9.79 5.07
CA LYS A 140 -19.28 9.23 3.74
C LYS A 140 -20.72 9.49 3.26
N ILE A 141 -20.85 9.90 2.01
CA ILE A 141 -22.14 10.08 1.32
C ILE A 141 -22.61 8.70 0.86
N ALA A 142 -23.79 8.30 1.32
CA ALA A 142 -24.35 7.00 0.99
C ALA A 142 -24.63 6.84 -0.50
N GLU A 143 -24.20 5.71 -1.03
CA GLU A 143 -24.31 5.35 -2.42
C GLU A 143 -24.85 3.91 -2.56
N SER A 144 -25.56 3.63 -3.65
CA SER A 144 -25.96 2.25 -3.97
C SER A 144 -24.73 1.37 -4.18
N GLU A 145 -24.74 0.19 -3.57
CA GLU A 145 -23.69 -0.82 -3.69
C GLU A 145 -23.56 -1.39 -5.12
N ILE A 146 -24.65 -1.32 -5.91
CA ILE A 146 -24.71 -1.68 -7.33
C ILE A 146 -24.90 -0.39 -8.12
N LYS A 147 -23.97 -0.09 -9.03
CA LYS A 147 -24.05 1.07 -9.92
C LYS A 147 -24.81 0.77 -11.21
N PRO A 148 -25.54 1.75 -11.75
CA PRO A 148 -26.02 1.64 -13.12
C PRO A 148 -24.82 1.60 -14.06
N VAL A 149 -24.79 0.60 -14.94
CA VAL A 149 -23.79 0.50 -16.01
C VAL A 149 -24.46 1.02 -17.27
N ILE A 150 -24.04 2.18 -17.76
CA ILE A 150 -24.64 2.80 -18.95
C ILE A 150 -23.85 2.32 -20.18
N GLU A 151 -24.49 1.56 -21.07
CA GLU A 151 -23.92 1.10 -22.35
C GLU A 151 -23.84 2.24 -23.40
N THR A 152 -23.49 3.47 -23.01
CA THR A 152 -23.50 4.63 -23.91
C THR A 152 -22.12 5.25 -24.16
N GLY A 153 -21.03 4.62 -23.69
CA GLY A 153 -19.64 5.04 -23.89
C GLY A 153 -18.75 3.92 -24.41
N GLU A 154 -17.70 4.25 -25.15
CA GLU A 154 -16.93 3.36 -26.04
C GLU A 154 -16.29 2.12 -25.38
N ILE A 155 -16.14 2.02 -24.04
CA ILE A 155 -15.56 0.84 -23.39
C ILE A 155 -16.18 0.62 -21.98
N VAL A 156 -17.34 -0.05 -21.90
CA VAL A 156 -17.71 -0.71 -20.63
C VAL A 156 -16.85 -1.96 -20.49
N LEU A 157 -16.08 -2.07 -19.40
CA LEU A 157 -15.31 -3.29 -19.13
C LEU A 157 -16.28 -4.47 -19.04
N SER A 158 -16.08 -5.47 -19.91
CA SER A 158 -16.93 -6.66 -19.95
C SER A 158 -16.63 -7.67 -18.83
N ARG A 159 -15.54 -7.43 -18.08
CA ARG A 159 -15.02 -8.25 -16.98
C ARG A 159 -14.29 -7.38 -15.96
N VAL A 160 -14.08 -7.90 -14.76
CA VAL A 160 -13.30 -7.22 -13.73
C VAL A 160 -11.82 -7.33 -14.04
N VAL A 161 -11.14 -6.18 -14.07
CA VAL A 161 -9.71 -6.06 -14.38
C VAL A 161 -9.03 -5.31 -13.25
N VAL A 162 -7.95 -5.86 -12.69
CA VAL A 162 -7.05 -5.10 -11.82
C VAL A 162 -6.28 -4.10 -12.68
N PRO A 163 -6.44 -2.78 -12.46
CA PRO A 163 -5.74 -1.79 -13.25
C PRO A 163 -4.26 -1.78 -12.87
N GLN A 164 -3.41 -1.34 -13.80
CA GLN A 164 -2.01 -1.10 -13.47
C GLN A 164 -1.88 0.11 -12.54
N THR A 165 -2.59 1.18 -12.87
CA THR A 165 -2.51 2.49 -12.22
C THR A 165 -3.90 3.00 -11.91
N VAL A 166 -4.06 3.63 -10.75
CA VAL A 166 -5.24 4.39 -10.34
C VAL A 166 -4.87 5.88 -10.41
N VAL A 167 -5.70 6.67 -11.10
CA VAL A 167 -5.56 8.13 -11.12
C VAL A 167 -6.37 8.70 -9.95
N VAL A 168 -5.67 9.14 -8.91
CA VAL A 168 -6.25 9.67 -7.67
C VAL A 168 -6.34 11.19 -7.77
N HIS A 169 -7.56 11.72 -7.70
CA HIS A 169 -7.81 13.15 -7.58
C HIS A 169 -7.79 13.57 -6.11
N ASP A 170 -6.83 14.39 -5.71
CA ASP A 170 -6.60 14.72 -4.29
C ASP A 170 -7.54 15.81 -3.74
N GLY A 171 -8.85 15.58 -3.86
CA GLY A 171 -9.87 16.51 -3.42
C GLY A 171 -11.28 16.00 -3.71
N VAL A 172 -12.28 16.84 -3.45
CA VAL A 172 -13.67 16.55 -3.90
C VAL A 172 -13.75 16.60 -5.43
N PRO A 173 -14.68 15.87 -6.09
CA PRO A 173 -14.71 15.77 -7.55
C PRO A 173 -14.74 17.11 -8.30
N THR A 174 -15.35 18.14 -7.72
CA THR A 174 -15.50 19.46 -8.33
C THR A 174 -14.29 20.37 -8.12
N ASN A 175 -13.28 19.96 -7.37
CA ASN A 175 -12.09 20.77 -7.12
C ASN A 175 -11.09 20.65 -8.28
N THR A 176 -11.29 21.42 -9.33
CA THR A 176 -10.40 21.41 -10.51
C THR A 176 -8.96 21.85 -10.24
N SER A 177 -8.68 22.42 -9.06
CA SER A 177 -7.32 22.79 -8.65
C SER A 177 -6.58 21.68 -7.89
N ALA A 178 -7.25 20.59 -7.52
CA ALA A 178 -6.60 19.48 -6.84
C ALA A 178 -5.68 18.71 -7.80
N ALA A 179 -4.57 18.20 -7.27
CA ALA A 179 -3.62 17.42 -8.04
C ALA A 179 -4.19 16.03 -8.39
N ASN A 180 -3.79 15.52 -9.55
CA ASN A 180 -4.04 14.14 -9.95
C ASN A 180 -2.74 13.33 -9.82
N TYR A 181 -2.77 12.26 -9.03
CA TYR A 181 -1.65 11.36 -8.82
C TYR A 181 -1.85 10.04 -9.55
N TYR A 182 -0.81 9.56 -10.23
CA TYR A 182 -0.82 8.30 -10.96
C TYR A 182 -0.15 7.23 -10.09
N VAL A 183 -0.97 6.46 -9.37
CA VAL A 183 -0.48 5.55 -8.32
C VAL A 183 -0.66 4.11 -8.77
N PRO A 184 0.36 3.24 -8.68
CA PRO A 184 0.17 1.81 -8.91
C PRO A 184 -0.94 1.26 -8.03
N TYR A 185 -1.81 0.40 -8.57
CA TYR A 185 -3.01 -0.07 -7.85
C TYR A 185 -2.69 -0.64 -6.46
N ARG A 186 -1.66 -1.48 -6.35
CA ARG A 186 -1.25 -2.07 -5.06
C ARG A 186 -0.81 -1.01 -4.05
N ASP A 187 -0.05 -0.01 -4.50
CA ASP A 187 0.43 1.07 -3.63
C ASP A 187 -0.73 1.96 -3.18
N TYR A 188 -1.71 2.19 -4.06
CA TYR A 188 -2.95 2.87 -3.70
C TYR A 188 -3.70 2.13 -2.59
N ILE A 189 -3.91 0.81 -2.73
CA ILE A 189 -4.62 0.02 -1.72
C ILE A 189 -3.87 0.00 -0.39
N LYS A 190 -2.53 -0.16 -0.39
CA LYS A 190 -1.70 -0.11 0.84
C LYS A 190 -1.80 1.23 1.55
N ASN A 191 -1.76 2.33 0.79
CA ASN A 191 -1.90 3.69 1.31
C ASN A 191 -3.28 3.91 1.93
N VAL A 192 -4.34 3.54 1.22
CA VAL A 192 -5.72 3.68 1.72
C VAL A 192 -5.92 2.83 2.97
N ALA A 193 -5.53 1.55 2.94
CA ALA A 193 -5.66 0.69 4.12
C ALA A 193 -4.89 1.25 5.31
N SER A 194 -3.66 1.74 5.12
CA SER A 194 -2.88 2.36 6.20
C SER A 194 -3.49 3.67 6.71
N SER A 195 -4.38 4.32 5.93
CA SER A 195 -5.09 5.55 6.30
C SER A 195 -6.42 5.29 6.98
N GLU A 196 -7.02 4.14 6.72
CA GLU A 196 -8.37 3.79 7.13
C GLU A 196 -8.36 2.84 8.34
N ILE A 197 -7.32 2.04 8.56
CA ILE A 197 -7.27 1.09 9.68
C ILE A 197 -5.90 1.08 10.34
N TYR A 198 -5.87 0.79 11.64
CA TYR A 198 -4.61 0.60 12.34
C TYR A 198 -3.98 -0.75 11.99
N ALA A 199 -2.68 -0.73 11.76
CA ALA A 199 -1.89 -1.89 11.36
C ALA A 199 -1.67 -2.93 12.49
N THR A 200 -2.03 -2.57 13.72
CA THR A 200 -2.00 -3.38 14.95
C THR A 200 -3.20 -4.33 15.06
N TRP A 201 -4.23 -4.15 14.23
CA TRP A 201 -5.46 -4.93 14.29
C TRP A 201 -5.25 -6.41 13.92
N PRO A 202 -6.13 -7.31 14.38
CA PRO A 202 -6.09 -8.71 13.99
C PRO A 202 -6.05 -8.88 12.46
N ARG A 203 -5.24 -9.83 11.98
CA ARG A 203 -5.06 -10.07 10.54
C ARG A 203 -6.41 -10.28 9.81
N SER A 204 -7.38 -10.93 10.44
CA SER A 204 -8.70 -11.14 9.82
C SER A 204 -9.47 -9.84 9.60
N ALA A 205 -9.38 -8.88 10.53
CA ALA A 205 -9.95 -7.54 10.39
C ALA A 205 -9.24 -6.75 9.28
N ILE A 206 -7.90 -6.81 9.22
CA ILE A 206 -7.11 -6.18 8.14
C ILE A 206 -7.55 -6.75 6.78
N VAL A 207 -7.65 -8.08 6.64
CA VAL A 207 -8.08 -8.73 5.39
C VAL A 207 -9.51 -8.31 5.00
N ALA A 208 -10.45 -8.25 5.94
CA ALA A 208 -11.82 -7.83 5.67
C ALA A 208 -11.90 -6.37 5.15
N ASN A 209 -11.17 -5.45 5.80
CA ASN A 209 -11.11 -4.06 5.36
C ASN A 209 -10.40 -3.90 4.01
N VAL A 210 -9.28 -4.59 3.79
CA VAL A 210 -8.58 -4.58 2.49
C VAL A 210 -9.48 -5.10 1.37
N LEU A 211 -10.26 -6.17 1.59
CA LEU A 211 -11.25 -6.66 0.63
C LEU A 211 -12.33 -5.62 0.32
N ALA A 212 -12.82 -4.89 1.33
CA ALA A 212 -13.79 -3.82 1.14
C ALA A 212 -13.19 -2.63 0.37
N ILE A 213 -11.93 -2.26 0.65
CA ILE A 213 -11.23 -1.19 -0.08
C ILE A 213 -11.05 -1.60 -1.55
N MET A 214 -10.53 -2.79 -1.81
CA MET A 214 -10.29 -3.30 -3.17
C MET A 214 -11.59 -3.42 -3.97
N SER A 215 -12.65 -3.96 -3.36
CA SER A 215 -13.95 -4.08 -4.03
C SER A 215 -14.52 -2.72 -4.40
N PHE A 216 -14.43 -1.74 -3.51
CA PHE A 216 -14.81 -0.35 -3.78
C PHE A 216 -14.00 0.25 -4.94
N THR A 217 -12.68 0.11 -4.91
CA THR A 217 -11.79 0.66 -5.95
C THR A 217 -12.05 0.01 -7.31
N LEU A 218 -12.17 -1.32 -7.35
CA LEU A 218 -12.47 -2.05 -8.58
C LEU A 218 -13.89 -1.75 -9.10
N ASN A 219 -14.85 -1.40 -8.23
CA ASN A 219 -16.15 -0.89 -8.68
C ASN A 219 -15.99 0.45 -9.42
N ARG A 220 -15.23 1.41 -8.86
CA ARG A 220 -14.97 2.71 -9.52
C ARG A 220 -14.29 2.54 -10.88
N VAL A 221 -13.36 1.59 -10.98
CA VAL A 221 -12.68 1.22 -12.24
C VAL A 221 -13.66 0.59 -13.22
N TYR A 222 -14.38 -0.46 -12.81
CA TYR A 222 -15.30 -1.23 -13.66
C TYR A 222 -16.42 -0.37 -14.25
N THR A 223 -16.98 0.51 -13.42
CA THR A 223 -18.10 1.37 -13.80
C THR A 223 -17.65 2.66 -14.47
N GLU A 224 -16.33 2.90 -14.55
CA GLU A 224 -15.74 4.17 -14.95
C GLU A 224 -16.43 5.37 -14.29
N TRP A 225 -16.77 5.25 -13.01
CA TRP A 225 -17.78 6.08 -12.34
C TRP A 225 -17.64 7.58 -12.61
N TYR A 226 -16.42 8.11 -12.40
CA TYR A 226 -16.14 9.53 -12.62
C TYR A 226 -15.94 9.88 -14.10
N ARG A 227 -15.37 8.98 -14.91
CA ARG A 227 -15.19 9.24 -16.34
C ARG A 227 -16.51 9.32 -17.10
N ASN A 228 -17.47 8.48 -16.72
CA ASN A 228 -18.85 8.55 -17.22
C ASN A 228 -19.60 9.82 -16.78
N GLN A 229 -19.03 10.60 -15.86
CA GLN A 229 -19.53 11.92 -15.43
C GLN A 229 -18.72 13.08 -16.03
N GLY A 230 -17.76 12.80 -16.92
CA GLY A 230 -16.95 13.81 -17.60
C GLY A 230 -15.63 14.17 -16.91
N TYR A 231 -15.22 13.43 -15.88
CA TYR A 231 -13.92 13.61 -15.24
C TYR A 231 -12.83 12.74 -15.89
N ASP A 232 -11.55 13.04 -15.65
CA ASP A 232 -10.41 12.30 -16.21
C ASP A 232 -9.70 11.38 -15.20
N PHE A 233 -10.13 11.41 -13.93
CA PHE A 233 -9.58 10.60 -12.85
C PHE A 233 -10.41 9.33 -12.57
N THR A 234 -9.83 8.42 -11.78
CA THR A 234 -10.45 7.13 -11.44
C THR A 234 -11.20 7.20 -10.12
N ILE A 235 -10.65 7.90 -9.14
CA ILE A 235 -11.14 7.95 -7.76
C ILE A 235 -10.68 9.25 -7.09
N THR A 236 -11.35 9.68 -6.03
CA THR A 236 -10.95 10.83 -5.21
C THR A 236 -10.27 10.41 -3.91
N SER A 237 -9.59 11.35 -3.24
CA SER A 237 -9.06 11.16 -1.87
C SER A 237 -10.01 11.65 -0.76
N SER A 238 -11.22 12.10 -1.13
CA SER A 238 -12.19 12.66 -0.18
C SER A 238 -13.00 11.57 0.51
N THR A 239 -12.96 11.51 1.85
CA THR A 239 -13.72 10.53 2.67
C THR A 239 -15.23 10.59 2.45
N ALA A 240 -15.75 11.75 2.03
CA ALA A 240 -17.15 11.94 1.71
C ALA A 240 -17.58 11.12 0.48
N TYR A 241 -16.68 10.90 -0.48
CA TYR A 241 -16.99 10.23 -1.75
C TYR A 241 -16.34 8.86 -1.87
N ASP A 242 -15.06 8.75 -1.50
CA ASP A 242 -14.23 7.57 -1.65
C ASP A 242 -13.47 7.28 -0.35
N HIS A 243 -12.50 6.36 -0.37
CA HIS A 243 -11.62 6.12 0.77
C HIS A 243 -10.45 7.11 0.78
N LYS A 244 -9.94 7.41 1.96
CA LYS A 244 -8.87 8.38 2.15
C LYS A 244 -7.57 7.81 1.62
N TRP A 245 -7.02 8.50 0.63
CA TRP A 245 -5.64 8.37 0.20
C TRP A 245 -4.87 9.63 0.64
N ILE A 246 -3.61 9.47 1.02
CA ILE A 246 -2.77 10.56 1.50
C ILE A 246 -1.45 10.55 0.72
N TYR A 247 -1.10 11.67 0.08
CA TYR A 247 0.18 11.78 -0.62
C TYR A 247 1.36 11.63 0.35
N GLY A 248 2.31 10.75 0.00
CA GLY A 248 3.57 10.56 0.73
C GLY A 248 3.49 9.91 2.11
N ARG A 249 2.33 9.43 2.55
CA ARG A 249 2.25 8.69 3.83
C ARG A 249 3.04 7.39 3.83
N ASN A 250 3.53 6.99 5.01
CA ASN A 250 4.05 5.65 5.23
C ASN A 250 2.95 4.59 5.16
N ILE A 251 3.35 3.36 4.85
CA ILE A 251 2.52 2.17 4.93
C ILE A 251 3.01 1.27 6.08
N PHE A 252 2.30 0.20 6.36
CA PHE A 252 2.72 -0.79 7.35
C PHE A 252 2.94 -2.16 6.73
N GLU A 253 3.92 -2.90 7.24
CA GLU A 253 4.28 -4.24 6.75
C GLU A 253 3.11 -5.22 6.85
N SER A 254 2.39 -5.26 7.98
CA SER A 254 1.25 -6.16 8.21
C SER A 254 0.14 -5.96 7.18
N ILE A 255 -0.15 -4.71 6.82
CA ILE A 255 -1.10 -4.35 5.77
C ILE A 255 -0.52 -4.70 4.38
N SER A 256 0.76 -4.39 4.16
CA SER A 256 1.42 -4.61 2.87
C SER A 256 1.41 -6.08 2.45
N VAL A 257 1.73 -6.98 3.39
CA VAL A 257 1.67 -8.43 3.17
C VAL A 257 0.26 -8.87 2.81
N VAL A 258 -0.76 -8.39 3.54
CA VAL A 258 -2.15 -8.71 3.22
C VAL A 258 -2.50 -8.25 1.81
N VAL A 259 -2.24 -6.99 1.45
CA VAL A 259 -2.56 -6.50 0.10
C VAL A 259 -1.86 -7.33 -0.97
N ASP A 260 -0.60 -7.68 -0.76
CA ASP A 260 0.17 -8.46 -1.74
C ASP A 260 -0.35 -9.90 -1.92
N ASP A 261 -0.95 -10.47 -0.89
CA ASP A 261 -1.57 -11.81 -0.92
C ASP A 261 -2.90 -11.85 -1.70
N ILE A 262 -3.66 -10.74 -1.73
CA ILE A 262 -5.05 -10.75 -2.20
C ILE A 262 -5.42 -9.64 -3.19
N PHE A 263 -4.45 -8.93 -3.78
CA PHE A 263 -4.73 -7.73 -4.61
C PHE A 263 -5.66 -7.97 -5.81
N ASP A 264 -5.82 -9.21 -6.26
CA ASP A 264 -6.71 -9.59 -7.36
C ASP A 264 -8.12 -9.99 -6.89
N ASN A 265 -8.38 -10.00 -5.59
CA ASN A 265 -9.66 -10.37 -5.01
C ASN A 265 -10.60 -9.15 -4.89
N TYR A 266 -11.90 -9.42 -4.93
CA TYR A 266 -12.95 -8.44 -4.72
C TYR A 266 -14.23 -9.09 -4.19
N LEU A 267 -15.19 -8.28 -3.76
CA LEU A 267 -16.44 -8.75 -3.16
C LEU A 267 -17.56 -8.78 -4.21
N SER A 268 -18.32 -9.88 -4.22
CA SER A 268 -19.34 -10.18 -5.21
C SER A 268 -20.64 -10.68 -4.58
N ARG A 269 -21.74 -10.53 -5.31
CA ARG A 269 -23.05 -11.12 -5.02
C ARG A 269 -23.56 -11.97 -6.19
N PRO A 270 -24.44 -12.97 -5.95
CA PRO A 270 -25.06 -13.75 -7.02
C PRO A 270 -25.80 -12.87 -8.03
N GLY A 271 -25.53 -13.07 -9.32
CA GLY A 271 -26.19 -12.33 -10.40
C GLY A 271 -25.69 -10.89 -10.62
N VAL A 272 -24.72 -10.40 -9.83
CA VAL A 272 -24.11 -9.08 -10.00
C VAL A 272 -22.75 -9.23 -10.69
N LYS A 273 -22.56 -8.54 -11.83
CA LYS A 273 -21.33 -8.63 -12.64
C LYS A 273 -20.19 -7.74 -12.12
N GLN A 274 -20.53 -6.57 -11.58
CA GLN A 274 -19.56 -5.60 -11.07
C GLN A 274 -19.10 -5.97 -9.65
N PRO A 275 -17.90 -5.54 -9.23
CA PRO A 275 -17.52 -5.56 -7.83
C PRO A 275 -18.53 -4.77 -7.00
N ILE A 276 -18.79 -5.20 -5.77
CA ILE A 276 -19.72 -4.47 -4.89
C ILE A 276 -19.04 -3.18 -4.41
N LEU A 277 -19.73 -2.04 -4.52
CA LEU A 277 -19.28 -0.78 -3.92
C LEU A 277 -19.47 -0.85 -2.40
N THR A 278 -18.48 -1.40 -1.71
CA THR A 278 -18.48 -1.61 -0.27
C THR A 278 -18.06 -0.36 0.48
N GLN A 279 -19.04 0.51 0.74
CA GLN A 279 -18.87 1.61 1.69
C GLN A 279 -18.79 1.05 3.12
N TYR A 280 -17.96 1.70 3.94
CA TYR A 280 -17.87 1.47 5.39
C TYR A 280 -17.71 2.82 6.11
N CYS A 281 -17.86 2.78 7.43
CA CYS A 281 -17.61 3.92 8.32
C CYS A 281 -16.83 3.48 9.56
N ASP A 282 -16.36 4.43 10.37
CA ASP A 282 -15.58 4.11 11.58
C ASP A 282 -16.40 3.28 12.58
N GLY A 283 -17.71 3.55 12.71
CA GLY A 283 -18.60 2.90 13.67
C GLY A 283 -18.59 3.49 15.07
N ARG A 284 -17.72 4.47 15.37
CA ARG A 284 -17.62 5.22 16.64
C ARG A 284 -18.20 6.63 16.50
N LYS A 285 -17.60 7.47 15.66
CA LYS A 285 -18.04 8.85 15.36
C LYS A 285 -19.24 8.83 14.41
N VAL A 286 -19.28 7.87 13.48
CA VAL A 286 -20.35 7.71 12.47
C VAL A 286 -21.03 6.36 12.62
N ARG A 287 -22.37 6.32 12.50
CA ARG A 287 -23.15 5.08 12.40
C ARG A 287 -23.56 4.84 10.95
N CYS A 288 -23.35 3.63 10.45
CA CYS A 288 -23.71 3.23 9.08
C CYS A 288 -24.46 1.89 9.06
N PRO A 289 -25.80 1.89 9.23
CA PRO A 289 -26.58 0.66 9.19
C PRO A 289 -26.44 -0.06 7.83
N GLY A 290 -26.10 -1.35 7.87
CA GLY A 290 -25.93 -2.19 6.68
C GLY A 290 -24.56 -2.07 5.99
N TRP A 291 -23.63 -1.29 6.56
CA TRP A 291 -22.23 -1.27 6.14
C TRP A 291 -21.35 -1.85 7.23
N MET A 292 -20.16 -2.32 6.83
CA MET A 292 -19.13 -2.67 7.80
C MET A 292 -18.73 -1.44 8.61
N THR A 293 -18.53 -1.63 9.91
CA THR A 293 -17.84 -0.65 10.75
C THR A 293 -16.39 -1.07 10.92
N GLN A 294 -15.46 -0.13 10.79
CA GLN A 294 -14.03 -0.41 10.95
C GLN A 294 -13.77 -0.97 12.36
N TRP A 295 -14.25 -0.32 13.42
CA TRP A 295 -14.08 -0.83 14.79
C TRP A 295 -14.82 -2.14 15.07
N GLY A 296 -16.01 -2.36 14.48
CA GLY A 296 -16.72 -3.63 14.63
C GLY A 296 -16.01 -4.79 13.92
N SER A 297 -15.31 -4.52 12.81
CA SER A 297 -14.47 -5.53 12.17
C SER A 297 -13.26 -5.92 13.04
N CYS A 298 -12.69 -4.97 13.80
CA CYS A 298 -11.64 -5.23 14.77
C CYS A 298 -12.15 -6.16 15.89
N GLU A 299 -13.27 -5.81 16.52
CA GLU A 299 -13.90 -6.61 17.59
C GLU A 299 -14.19 -8.05 17.15
N LEU A 300 -14.79 -8.24 15.97
CA LEU A 300 -15.03 -9.59 15.42
C LEU A 300 -13.73 -10.33 15.12
N GLY A 301 -12.68 -9.62 14.66
CA GLY A 301 -11.35 -10.18 14.47
C GLY A 301 -10.74 -10.70 15.77
N GLU A 302 -10.85 -9.93 16.85
CA GLU A 302 -10.41 -10.33 18.21
C GLU A 302 -11.20 -11.52 18.74
N ALA A 303 -12.49 -11.60 18.40
CA ALA A 303 -13.35 -12.76 18.70
C ALA A 303 -13.04 -13.99 17.84
N GLY A 304 -12.07 -13.93 16.92
CA GLY A 304 -11.60 -15.06 16.12
C GLY A 304 -12.39 -15.33 14.83
N TYR A 305 -13.21 -14.39 14.38
CA TYR A 305 -13.95 -14.53 13.12
C TYR A 305 -12.98 -14.49 11.93
N SER A 306 -13.26 -15.31 10.92
CA SER A 306 -12.55 -15.25 9.64
C SER A 306 -12.96 -14.00 8.84
N PRO A 307 -12.14 -13.56 7.87
CA PRO A 307 -12.45 -12.36 7.08
C PRO A 307 -13.83 -12.40 6.41
N ILE A 308 -14.23 -13.55 5.88
CA ILE A 308 -15.53 -13.70 5.22
C ILE A 308 -16.69 -13.69 6.22
N GLU A 309 -16.52 -14.22 7.43
CA GLU A 309 -17.55 -14.16 8.47
C GLU A 309 -17.74 -12.73 8.97
N ILE A 310 -16.64 -11.96 9.11
CA ILE A 310 -16.70 -10.52 9.39
C ILE A 310 -17.52 -9.80 8.31
N LEU A 311 -17.16 -9.99 7.04
CA LEU A 311 -17.86 -9.34 5.93
C LEU A 311 -19.35 -9.71 5.85
N ARG A 312 -19.69 -11.00 6.03
CA ARG A 312 -21.08 -11.47 6.01
C ARG A 312 -21.89 -10.97 7.19
N ASN A 313 -21.26 -10.74 8.34
CA ASN A 313 -21.92 -10.13 9.51
C ASN A 313 -22.52 -8.76 9.16
N PHE A 314 -21.84 -7.98 8.33
CA PHE A 314 -22.28 -6.63 7.94
C PHE A 314 -23.06 -6.59 6.61
N TYR A 315 -22.63 -7.37 5.61
CA TYR A 315 -23.16 -7.27 4.23
C TYR A 315 -24.11 -8.41 3.84
N GLY A 316 -24.37 -9.38 4.72
CA GLY A 316 -25.25 -10.51 4.49
C GLY A 316 -24.54 -11.76 3.93
N ASP A 317 -25.21 -12.92 4.09
CA ASP A 317 -24.64 -14.25 3.80
C ASP A 317 -24.39 -14.55 2.31
N ASP A 318 -25.04 -13.81 1.42
CA ASP A 318 -24.89 -13.93 -0.03
C ASP A 318 -23.59 -13.27 -0.54
N MET A 319 -22.85 -12.57 0.31
CA MET A 319 -21.53 -12.03 -0.01
C MET A 319 -20.48 -13.15 -0.15
N TYR A 320 -19.65 -13.06 -1.18
CA TYR A 320 -18.49 -13.95 -1.36
C TYR A 320 -17.30 -13.22 -1.99
N ILE A 321 -16.10 -13.77 -1.78
CA ILE A 321 -14.86 -13.29 -2.38
C ILE A 321 -14.73 -13.91 -3.76
N ASN A 322 -14.45 -13.08 -4.76
CA ASN A 322 -14.22 -13.47 -6.14
C ASN A 322 -12.84 -12.94 -6.58
N THR A 323 -12.36 -13.39 -7.73
CA THR A 323 -11.03 -13.05 -8.26
C THR A 323 -11.16 -12.42 -9.64
N ALA A 324 -10.43 -11.33 -9.87
CA ALA A 324 -10.44 -10.61 -11.13
C ALA A 324 -9.90 -11.50 -12.26
N GLU A 325 -10.54 -11.43 -13.42
CA GLU A 325 -10.18 -12.28 -14.57
C GLU A 325 -8.86 -11.86 -15.22
N GLN A 326 -8.43 -10.62 -15.02
CA GLN A 326 -7.26 -10.05 -15.67
C GLN A 326 -6.54 -9.06 -14.76
N ILE A 327 -5.21 -9.08 -14.82
CA ILE A 327 -4.34 -8.08 -14.19
C ILE A 327 -3.61 -7.33 -15.31
N SER A 328 -3.69 -6.01 -15.29
CA SER A 328 -3.11 -5.15 -16.33
C SER A 328 -1.64 -4.82 -16.07
N GLY A 329 -0.87 -4.61 -17.14
CA GLY A 329 0.48 -4.07 -17.06
C GLY A 329 1.58 -5.05 -16.65
N ILE A 330 1.29 -6.35 -16.59
CA ILE A 330 2.24 -7.41 -16.26
C ILE A 330 2.65 -8.22 -17.51
N PRO A 331 3.89 -8.75 -17.59
CA PRO A 331 4.33 -9.53 -18.74
C PRO A 331 3.71 -10.94 -18.80
N ALA A 332 3.46 -11.55 -17.63
CA ALA A 332 2.86 -12.88 -17.55
C ALA A 332 2.18 -13.15 -16.21
N SER A 333 1.10 -13.91 -16.25
CA SER A 333 0.37 -14.37 -15.07
C SER A 333 1.12 -15.46 -14.31
N TRP A 334 0.91 -15.49 -13.00
CA TRP A 334 1.36 -16.56 -12.11
C TRP A 334 0.82 -17.91 -12.61
N PRO A 335 1.63 -18.99 -12.63
CA PRO A 335 1.24 -20.26 -13.25
C PRO A 335 0.18 -21.07 -12.49
N GLY A 336 -0.33 -20.57 -11.36
CA GLY A 336 -1.32 -21.26 -10.53
C GLY A 336 -0.71 -22.25 -9.53
N TYR A 337 0.62 -22.27 -9.38
CA TYR A 337 1.34 -23.08 -8.42
C TYR A 337 2.68 -22.43 -8.05
N ASP A 338 3.19 -22.75 -6.86
CA ASP A 338 4.44 -22.21 -6.35
C ASP A 338 5.67 -22.76 -7.10
N LEU A 339 6.63 -21.88 -7.41
CA LEU A 339 7.93 -22.30 -7.92
C LEU A 339 8.92 -22.45 -6.76
N LYS A 340 9.48 -23.64 -6.63
CA LYS A 340 10.43 -24.03 -5.58
C LYS A 340 11.49 -24.96 -6.13
N ILE A 341 12.49 -25.29 -5.31
CA ILE A 341 13.59 -26.18 -5.69
C ILE A 341 13.07 -27.45 -6.40
N GLY A 342 13.58 -27.71 -7.60
CA GLY A 342 13.19 -28.82 -8.46
C GLY A 342 12.14 -28.48 -9.53
N ALA A 343 11.51 -27.30 -9.47
CA ALA A 343 10.66 -26.82 -10.56
C ALA A 343 11.49 -26.56 -11.83
N THR A 344 10.91 -26.82 -13.00
CA THR A 344 11.58 -26.62 -14.30
C THR A 344 10.62 -26.10 -15.36
N GLY A 345 11.15 -25.48 -16.40
CA GLY A 345 10.42 -25.10 -17.61
C GLY A 345 10.33 -23.59 -17.84
N ASP A 346 9.53 -23.19 -18.82
CA ASP A 346 9.51 -21.81 -19.32
C ASP A 346 9.11 -20.79 -18.25
N LYS A 347 8.23 -21.18 -17.31
CA LYS A 347 7.85 -20.31 -16.18
C LYS A 347 8.98 -20.04 -15.21
N VAL A 348 9.86 -21.03 -14.99
CA VAL A 348 11.07 -20.85 -14.20
C VAL A 348 12.05 -19.97 -14.95
N ARG A 349 12.26 -20.21 -16.25
CA ARG A 349 13.15 -19.39 -17.07
C ARG A 349 12.70 -17.92 -17.08
N GLN A 350 11.42 -17.68 -17.33
CA GLN A 350 10.82 -16.34 -17.31
C GLN A 350 11.02 -15.64 -15.96
N LEU A 351 10.81 -16.36 -14.86
CA LEU A 351 11.08 -15.83 -13.52
C LEU A 351 12.56 -15.44 -13.36
N GLN A 352 13.47 -16.33 -13.76
CA GLN A 352 14.92 -16.10 -13.65
C GLN A 352 15.36 -14.91 -14.51
N GLU A 353 14.83 -14.76 -15.72
CA GLU A 353 15.10 -13.59 -16.60
C GLU A 353 14.67 -12.27 -15.94
N GLN A 354 13.48 -12.24 -15.31
CA GLN A 354 13.03 -11.06 -14.59
C GLN A 354 13.90 -10.77 -13.37
N LEU A 355 14.28 -11.80 -12.62
CA LEU A 355 15.09 -11.65 -11.41
C LEU A 355 16.53 -11.21 -11.72
N ASP A 356 17.12 -11.71 -12.81
CA ASP A 356 18.43 -11.31 -13.35
C ASP A 356 18.41 -9.84 -13.81
N ALA A 357 17.36 -9.41 -14.51
CA ALA A 357 17.21 -7.99 -14.84
C ALA A 357 17.10 -7.10 -13.59
N ILE A 358 16.43 -7.57 -12.53
CA ILE A 358 16.30 -6.84 -11.27
C ILE A 358 17.64 -6.78 -10.51
N SER A 359 18.46 -7.85 -10.52
CA SER A 359 19.75 -7.87 -9.81
C SER A 359 20.74 -6.85 -10.38
N SER A 360 20.59 -6.45 -11.64
CA SER A 360 21.38 -5.37 -12.25
C SER A 360 21.19 -3.99 -11.58
N VAL A 361 20.05 -3.79 -10.90
CA VAL A 361 19.71 -2.55 -10.18
C VAL A 361 19.79 -2.78 -8.67
N TYR A 362 19.23 -3.88 -8.18
CA TYR A 362 19.27 -4.29 -6.77
C TYR A 362 20.41 -5.29 -6.57
N THR A 363 21.64 -4.77 -6.54
CA THR A 363 22.90 -5.53 -6.51
C THR A 363 23.09 -6.42 -5.28
N ALA A 364 22.26 -6.23 -4.24
CA ALA A 364 22.23 -7.12 -3.10
C ALA A 364 21.60 -8.49 -3.42
N ILE A 365 20.84 -8.61 -4.52
CA ILE A 365 20.28 -9.87 -5.02
C ILE A 365 21.39 -10.60 -5.79
N PRO A 366 21.70 -11.87 -5.44
CA PRO A 366 22.64 -12.68 -6.21
C PRO A 366 22.24 -12.82 -7.68
N ASP A 367 23.20 -12.61 -8.58
CA ASP A 367 23.02 -12.86 -10.01
C ASP A 367 22.77 -14.35 -10.27
N ILE A 368 21.89 -14.64 -11.24
CA ILE A 368 21.51 -16.00 -11.61
C ILE A 368 21.45 -16.16 -13.12
N SER A 369 21.79 -17.34 -13.63
CA SER A 369 21.62 -17.65 -15.06
C SER A 369 20.21 -18.20 -15.32
N PRO A 370 19.46 -17.66 -16.30
CA PRO A 370 18.15 -18.19 -16.67
C PRO A 370 18.23 -19.52 -17.44
N ASP A 371 18.43 -20.62 -16.73
CA ASP A 371 18.52 -21.97 -17.31
C ASP A 371 17.17 -22.70 -17.42
N GLY A 372 16.14 -22.20 -16.73
CA GLY A 372 14.83 -22.84 -16.61
C GLY A 372 14.77 -23.93 -15.54
N ILE A 373 15.73 -23.99 -14.61
CA ILE A 373 15.81 -24.95 -13.51
C ILE A 373 15.85 -24.20 -12.18
N TYR A 374 14.86 -24.42 -11.33
CA TYR A 374 14.80 -23.77 -10.02
C TYR A 374 15.72 -24.52 -9.05
N GLY A 375 16.99 -24.11 -8.99
CA GLY A 375 18.01 -24.67 -8.11
C GLY A 375 18.19 -23.88 -6.81
N PRO A 376 19.16 -24.28 -5.95
CA PRO A 376 19.51 -23.55 -4.73
C PRO A 376 19.87 -22.08 -4.97
N ALA A 377 20.57 -21.76 -6.07
CA ALA A 377 20.93 -20.38 -6.43
C ALA A 377 19.69 -19.51 -6.69
N THR A 378 18.70 -20.02 -7.46
CA THR A 378 17.43 -19.30 -7.67
C THR A 378 16.68 -19.12 -6.36
N ALA A 379 16.65 -20.13 -5.48
CA ALA A 379 16.00 -20.03 -4.17
C ALA A 379 16.65 -18.98 -3.27
N GLU A 380 17.97 -18.83 -3.33
CA GLU A 380 18.72 -17.80 -2.60
C GLU A 380 18.43 -16.40 -3.13
N ALA A 381 18.48 -16.22 -4.46
CA ALA A 381 18.15 -14.96 -5.10
C ALA A 381 16.71 -14.52 -4.80
N VAL A 382 15.76 -15.45 -4.85
CA VAL A 382 14.35 -15.18 -4.49
C VAL A 382 14.22 -14.82 -3.01
N ARG A 383 14.92 -15.51 -2.11
CA ARG A 383 14.89 -15.16 -0.67
C ARG A 383 15.42 -13.75 -0.43
N LYS A 384 16.47 -13.36 -1.14
CA LYS A 384 17.04 -12.02 -1.03
C LYS A 384 16.12 -10.95 -1.62
N PHE A 385 15.48 -11.24 -2.76
CA PHE A 385 14.42 -10.41 -3.31
C PHE A 385 13.27 -10.23 -2.31
N GLN A 386 12.78 -11.32 -1.71
CA GLN A 386 11.71 -11.28 -0.72
C GLN A 386 12.08 -10.40 0.48
N SER A 387 13.32 -10.53 0.97
CA SER A 387 13.84 -9.69 2.06
C SER A 387 13.82 -8.20 1.71
N ILE A 388 14.26 -7.82 0.51
CA ILE A 388 14.30 -6.41 0.07
C ILE A 388 12.89 -5.85 -0.05
N PHE A 389 11.94 -6.64 -0.53
CA PHE A 389 10.60 -6.16 -0.86
C PHE A 389 9.53 -6.44 0.21
N GLY A 390 9.94 -6.75 1.45
CA GLY A 390 9.03 -6.93 2.59
C GLY A 390 8.11 -8.15 2.45
N LEU A 391 8.56 -9.20 1.76
CA LEU A 391 7.83 -10.45 1.59
C LEU A 391 8.38 -11.54 2.53
N PRO A 392 7.58 -12.56 2.88
CA PRO A 392 8.07 -13.72 3.60
C PRO A 392 9.27 -14.38 2.89
N GLN A 393 10.39 -14.52 3.60
CA GLN A 393 11.69 -14.96 3.06
C GLN A 393 11.79 -16.49 2.88
N THR A 394 10.83 -17.08 2.17
CA THR A 394 10.71 -18.53 1.98
C THR A 394 11.74 -19.08 0.98
N GLY A 395 12.17 -18.26 0.02
CA GLY A 395 12.89 -18.71 -1.18
C GLY A 395 12.00 -19.49 -2.16
N VAL A 396 10.68 -19.43 -1.97
CA VAL A 396 9.64 -20.01 -2.83
C VAL A 396 8.91 -18.86 -3.52
N VAL A 397 8.67 -18.97 -4.83
CA VAL A 397 7.86 -17.99 -5.55
C VAL A 397 6.40 -18.43 -5.55
N ASP A 398 5.68 -17.89 -4.58
CA ASP A 398 4.22 -17.93 -4.50
C ASP A 398 3.58 -16.81 -5.35
N PHE A 399 2.25 -16.68 -5.24
CA PHE A 399 1.47 -15.64 -5.91
C PHE A 399 2.03 -14.23 -5.66
N ALA A 400 2.18 -13.84 -4.38
CA ALA A 400 2.63 -12.50 -4.00
C ALA A 400 4.05 -12.21 -4.53
N THR A 401 4.96 -13.19 -4.41
CA THR A 401 6.34 -13.08 -4.88
C THR A 401 6.40 -12.95 -6.40
N TRP A 402 5.65 -13.75 -7.15
CA TRP A 402 5.62 -13.67 -8.62
C TRP A 402 5.21 -12.28 -9.09
N TYR A 403 4.09 -11.77 -8.56
CA TYR A 403 3.58 -10.47 -8.98
C TYR A 403 4.42 -9.30 -8.48
N LYS A 404 5.11 -9.44 -7.34
CA LYS A 404 6.09 -8.43 -6.91
C LYS A 404 7.31 -8.42 -7.84
N ILE A 405 7.87 -9.56 -8.23
CA ILE A 405 8.96 -9.65 -9.21
C ILE A 405 8.53 -9.01 -10.53
N SER A 406 7.38 -9.40 -11.08
CA SER A 406 6.88 -8.81 -12.34
C SER A 406 6.64 -7.31 -12.23
N HIS A 407 6.14 -6.82 -11.10
CA HIS A 407 5.92 -5.38 -10.90
C HIS A 407 7.24 -4.60 -10.87
N ILE A 408 8.24 -5.08 -10.10
CA ILE A 408 9.55 -4.44 -10.03
C ILE A 408 10.24 -4.48 -11.40
N TYR A 409 10.22 -5.64 -12.07
CA TYR A 409 10.75 -5.82 -13.43
C TYR A 409 10.16 -4.81 -14.42
N VAL A 410 8.83 -4.64 -14.45
CA VAL A 410 8.18 -3.67 -15.33
C VAL A 410 8.58 -2.23 -14.99
N GLY A 411 8.74 -1.92 -13.69
CA GLY A 411 9.18 -0.61 -13.23
C GLY A 411 10.57 -0.23 -13.74
N ILE A 412 11.53 -1.15 -13.71
CA ILE A 412 12.89 -0.91 -14.22
C ILE A 412 12.99 -0.95 -15.75
N THR A 413 12.26 -1.84 -16.44
CA THR A 413 12.41 -1.99 -17.91
C THR A 413 11.68 -0.93 -18.72
N ARG A 414 10.49 -0.46 -18.29
CA ARG A 414 9.78 0.61 -19.02
C ARG A 414 10.55 1.92 -19.07
N ILE A 415 11.46 2.14 -18.14
CA ILE A 415 12.29 3.33 -18.08
C ILE A 415 13.48 3.21 -19.04
N ALA A 416 14.00 2.00 -19.23
CA ALA A 416 15.02 1.71 -20.25
C ALA A 416 14.49 1.81 -21.70
N GLU A 417 13.17 1.65 -21.92
CA GLU A 417 12.55 1.84 -23.24
C GLU A 417 12.28 3.32 -23.58
N LEU A 418 12.36 4.23 -22.61
CA LEU A 418 12.14 5.68 -22.77
C LEU A 418 13.45 6.50 -22.76
N SER A 419 14.58 5.87 -22.45
CA SER A 419 15.95 6.42 -22.49
C SER A 419 16.67 6.04 -23.78
#